data_AF-A0A7Y4ZK71-F1
#
_entry.id   AF-A0A7Y4ZK71-F1
#
_cell.length_a   1.000
_cell.length_b   1.000
_cell.length_c   1.000
_cell.angle_alpha   90.00
_cell.angle_beta   90.00
_cell.angle_gamma   90.00
#
_symmetry.space_group_name_H-M   'P 1'
#
loop_
_entity.id
_entity.type
_entity.pdbx_description
1 polymer ?
#
loop_
_entity_poly.entity_id
_entity_poly.type
_entity_poly.pdbx_seq_one_letter_code
_entity_poly.pdbx_strand_id
1 'polypeptide(L)'
;MWAVRPPFRVAPVLAALDFIGAGSTFIVGLVGLFTGMAFTVSVIVGFRQFSAEGMVGGVVALALARELAPVLAALVVTARAGSTMASELGNMRVTEQVDAITTMGIS
;
A
#
# COMPACT_ATOMS: atom_id res chain seq x y z
N MET A 1 -19.07 -3.29 16.65
CA MET A 1 -18.28 -2.07 16.95
C MET A 1 -17.23 -2.41 18.01
N TRP A 2 -16.09 -3.01 17.62
CA TRP A 2 -14.98 -3.35 18.54
C TRP A 2 -13.89 -2.26 18.61
N ALA A 3 -13.98 -1.22 17.79
CA ALA A 3 -12.95 -0.19 17.64
C ALA A 3 -12.86 0.81 18.82
N VAL A 4 -13.84 0.82 19.73
CA VAL A 4 -13.94 1.85 20.79
C VAL A 4 -14.23 1.18 22.14
N ARG A 5 -13.31 0.33 22.60
CA ARG A 5 -13.25 -0.07 24.02
C ARG A 5 -11.93 0.46 24.61
N PRO A 6 -11.97 1.30 25.67
CA PRO A 6 -10.75 1.66 26.40
C PRO A 6 -10.13 0.40 27.03
N PRO A 7 -8.80 0.29 27.16
CA PRO A 7 -7.81 1.37 27.12
C PRO A 7 -7.21 1.63 25.72
N PHE A 8 -7.09 2.90 25.34
CA PHE A 8 -6.43 3.34 24.11
C PHE A 8 -4.91 3.21 24.26
N ARG A 9 -4.35 2.14 23.68
CA ARG A 9 -2.89 1.93 23.64
C ARG A 9 -2.31 2.63 22.41
N VAL A 10 -1.95 3.89 22.54
CA VAL A 10 -1.44 4.73 21.43
C VAL A 10 -0.07 4.27 20.91
N ALA A 11 0.77 3.71 21.77
CA ALA A 11 2.11 3.24 21.40
C ALA A 11 2.11 2.15 20.30
N PRO A 12 1.33 1.05 20.40
CA PRO A 12 1.28 0.06 19.33
C PRO A 12 0.62 0.57 18.04
N VAL A 13 -0.29 1.54 18.13
CA VAL A 13 -0.86 2.19 16.93
C VAL A 13 0.21 2.99 16.18
N LEU A 14 1.03 3.76 16.90
CA LEU A 14 2.15 4.49 16.29
C LEU A 14 3.19 3.54 15.68
N ALA A 15 3.50 2.44 16.35
CA ALA A 15 4.40 1.42 15.81
C ALA A 15 3.84 0.79 14.52
N ALA A 16 2.53 0.50 14.47
CA ALA A 16 1.89 -0.02 13.26
C ALA A 16 1.89 0.99 12.11
N LEU A 17 1.68 2.28 12.40
CA LEU A 17 1.76 3.35 11.40
C LEU A 17 3.16 3.49 10.81
N ASP A 18 4.21 3.42 11.64
CA ASP A 18 5.59 3.47 11.17
C ASP A 18 5.93 2.24 10.31
N PHE A 19 5.55 1.05 10.76
CA PHE A 19 5.78 -0.19 10.02
C PHE A 19 5.08 -0.23 8.65
N ILE A 20 3.80 0.13 8.61
CA ILE A 20 2.98 0.11 7.38
C ILE A 20 3.38 1.27 6.46
N GLY A 21 3.52 2.48 7.02
CA GLY A 21 3.82 3.71 6.29
C GLY A 21 5.27 3.77 5.86
N ALA A 22 6.17 4.04 6.80
CA ALA A 22 7.60 4.26 6.51
C ALA A 22 8.25 3.04 5.86
N GLY A 23 7.87 1.83 6.30
CA GLY A 23 8.36 0.60 5.71
C GLY A 23 7.99 0.43 4.23
N SER A 24 6.84 0.95 3.78
CA SER A 24 6.34 0.72 2.42
C SER A 24 6.75 1.80 1.43
N THR A 25 7.23 2.96 1.91
CA THR A 25 7.61 4.12 1.10
C THR A 25 8.59 3.77 -0.03
N PHE A 26 9.60 2.93 0.25
CA PHE A 26 10.59 2.56 -0.75
C PHE A 26 9.98 1.79 -1.93
N ILE A 27 9.14 0.79 -1.66
CA ILE A 27 8.52 -0.03 -2.71
C ILE A 27 7.48 0.78 -3.48
N VAL A 28 6.70 1.62 -2.79
CA VAL A 28 5.73 2.52 -3.45
C VAL A 28 6.46 3.49 -4.39
N GLY A 29 7.59 4.07 -3.96
CA GLY A 29 8.41 4.95 -4.78
C GLY A 29 9.00 4.23 -6.01
N LEU A 30 9.51 3.01 -5.82
CA LEU A 30 10.07 2.22 -6.92
C LEU A 30 9.01 1.86 -7.97
N VAL A 31 7.85 1.37 -7.53
CA VAL A 31 6.73 1.03 -8.42
C VAL A 31 6.22 2.29 -9.13
N GLY A 32 6.00 3.37 -8.40
CA GLY A 32 5.53 4.65 -8.96
C GLY A 32 6.46 5.20 -10.03
N LEU A 33 7.78 5.11 -9.83
CA LEU A 33 8.78 5.55 -10.81
C LEU A 33 8.68 4.76 -12.11
N PHE A 34 8.72 3.42 -12.05
CA PHE A 34 8.66 2.59 -13.24
C PHE A 34 7.32 2.67 -13.96
N THR A 35 6.21 2.69 -13.23
CA THR A 35 4.88 2.84 -13.82
C THR A 35 4.71 4.22 -14.46
N GLY A 36 5.21 5.29 -13.84
CA GLY A 36 5.18 6.63 -14.41
C GLY A 36 5.98 6.75 -15.71
N MET A 37 7.18 6.16 -15.77
CA MET A 37 7.98 6.10 -17.00
C MET A 37 7.26 5.31 -18.11
N ALA A 38 6.75 4.12 -17.79
CA ALA A 38 6.04 3.28 -18.76
C ALA A 38 4.74 3.93 -19.28
N PHE A 39 4.00 4.61 -18.39
CA PHE A 39 2.79 5.32 -18.75
C PHE A 39 3.08 6.51 -19.66
N THR A 40 4.11 7.30 -19.35
CA THR A 40 4.52 8.44 -20.18
C THR A 40 4.89 8.01 -21.59
N VAL A 41 5.67 6.93 -21.75
CA VAL A 41 6.02 6.39 -23.07
C VAL A 41 4.76 5.97 -23.84
N SER A 42 3.84 5.27 -23.17
CA SER A 42 2.55 4.86 -23.76
C SER A 42 1.73 6.05 -24.26
N VAL A 43 1.66 7.13 -23.47
CA VAL A 43 0.90 8.34 -23.82
C VAL A 43 1.55 9.10 -24.98
N ILE A 44 2.89 9.24 -25.01
CA ILE A 44 3.60 9.90 -26.13
C ILE A 44 3.29 9.20 -27.46
N VAL A 45 3.35 7.86 -27.48
CA VAL A 45 3.06 7.08 -28.69
C VAL A 45 1.60 7.25 -29.15
N GLY A 46 0.67 7.40 -28.21
CA GLY A 46 -0.73 7.72 -28.53
C GLY A 46 -0.90 9.12 -29.13
N PHE A 47 -0.33 10.14 -28.50
CA PHE A 47 -0.50 11.55 -28.90
C PHE A 47 0.28 11.93 -30.16
N ARG A 48 1.34 11.19 -30.49
CA ARG A 48 2.07 11.31 -31.76
C ARG A 48 1.19 11.21 -32.98
N GLN A 49 0.16 10.37 -32.93
CA GLN A 49 -0.78 10.13 -34.02
C GLN A 49 -1.69 11.34 -34.27
N PHE A 50 -1.85 12.20 -33.28
CA PHE A 50 -2.69 13.41 -33.31
C PHE A 50 -1.87 14.70 -33.38
N SER A 51 -0.54 14.61 -33.58
CA SER A 51 0.40 15.74 -33.55
C SER A 51 0.28 16.62 -32.29
N ALA A 52 -0.14 16.03 -31.17
CA ALA A 52 -0.48 16.73 -29.94
C ALA A 52 0.54 16.48 -28.81
N GLU A 53 1.82 16.32 -29.15
CA GLU A 53 2.88 15.96 -28.19
C GLU A 53 3.01 16.96 -27.01
N GLY A 54 2.69 18.24 -27.23
CA GLY A 54 2.73 19.28 -26.19
C GLY A 54 1.73 19.08 -25.04
N MET A 55 0.66 18.28 -25.23
CA MET A 55 -0.33 18.02 -24.18
C MET A 55 0.01 16.83 -23.29
N VAL A 56 1.04 16.05 -23.63
CA VAL A 56 1.36 14.79 -22.94
C VAL A 56 1.67 15.01 -21.46
N GLY A 57 2.47 16.03 -21.11
CA GLY A 57 2.84 16.30 -19.72
C GLY A 57 1.62 16.60 -18.84
N GLY A 58 0.68 17.42 -19.34
CA GLY A 58 -0.54 17.75 -18.62
C GLY A 58 -1.44 16.53 -18.40
N VAL A 59 -1.64 15.72 -19.45
CA VAL A 59 -2.46 14.50 -19.38
C VAL A 59 -1.85 13.47 -18.42
N VAL A 60 -0.53 13.26 -18.51
CA VAL A 60 0.19 12.33 -17.64
C VAL A 60 0.08 12.75 -16.18
N ALA A 61 0.33 14.03 -15.87
CA ALA A 61 0.24 14.54 -14.50
C ALA A 61 -1.17 14.38 -13.91
N LEU A 62 -2.20 14.68 -14.70
CA LEU A 62 -3.60 14.62 -14.26
C LEU A 62 -4.05 13.17 -14.05
N ALA A 63 -3.72 12.26 -14.97
CA ALA A 63 -4.06 10.85 -14.86
C ALA A 63 -3.33 10.16 -13.68
N LEU A 64 -2.04 10.46 -13.51
CA LEU A 64 -1.27 9.91 -12.39
C LEU A 64 -1.79 10.43 -11.05
N ALA A 65 -1.96 11.75 -10.88
CA ALA A 65 -2.36 12.32 -9.60
C ALA A 65 -3.77 11.90 -9.17
N ARG A 66 -4.70 11.75 -10.12
CA ARG A 66 -6.12 11.57 -9.83
C ARG A 66 -6.55 10.11 -9.71
N GLU A 67 -5.88 9.21 -10.41
CA GLU A 67 -6.30 7.80 -10.50
C GLU A 67 -5.16 6.85 -10.15
N LEU A 68 -4.08 6.86 -10.92
CA LEU A 68 -3.09 5.80 -10.85
C LEU A 68 -2.24 5.86 -9.57
N ALA A 69 -1.80 7.04 -9.14
CA ALA A 69 -1.00 7.17 -7.92
C ALA A 69 -1.71 6.66 -6.66
N PRO A 70 -2.95 7.09 -6.32
CA PRO A 70 -3.64 6.59 -5.14
C PRO A 70 -3.97 5.09 -5.23
N VAL A 71 -4.36 4.59 -6.41
CA VAL A 71 -4.68 3.17 -6.61
C VAL A 71 -3.43 2.30 -6.44
N LEU A 72 -2.32 2.67 -7.09
CA LEU A 72 -1.08 1.91 -7.00
C LEU A 72 -0.50 1.95 -5.59
N ALA A 73 -0.52 3.12 -4.92
CA ALA A 73 -0.07 3.23 -3.54
C ALA A 73 -0.88 2.33 -2.61
N ALA A 74 -2.22 2.38 -2.70
CA ALA A 74 -3.09 1.54 -1.88
C ALA A 74 -2.85 0.04 -2.12
N LEU A 75 -2.71 -0.37 -3.38
CA LEU A 75 -2.48 -1.75 -3.77
C LEU A 75 -1.13 -2.27 -3.26
N VAL A 76 -0.06 -1.50 -3.46
CA VAL A 76 1.31 -1.87 -3.05
C VAL A 76 1.44 -1.94 -1.53
N VAL A 77 0.91 -0.93 -0.82
CA VAL A 77 0.95 -0.89 0.66
C VAL A 77 0.19 -2.09 1.23
N THR A 78 -1.01 -2.35 0.71
CA THR A 78 -1.84 -3.47 1.17
C THR A 78 -1.19 -4.82 0.87
N ALA A 79 -0.61 -4.99 -0.32
CA ALA A 79 0.07 -6.23 -0.69
C ALA A 79 1.25 -6.54 0.24
N ARG A 80 2.11 -5.55 0.50
CA ARG A 80 3.28 -5.71 1.37
C ARG A 80 2.86 -5.94 2.82
N ALA A 81 2.12 -4.99 3.40
CA ALA A 81 1.76 -5.04 4.82
C ALA A 81 0.84 -6.23 5.12
N GLY A 82 -0.13 -6.50 4.24
CA GLY A 82 -1.04 -7.63 4.37
C GLY A 82 -0.33 -8.98 4.29
N SER A 83 0.66 -9.14 3.41
CA SER A 83 1.46 -10.36 3.33
C SER A 83 2.28 -10.58 4.61
N THR A 84 2.91 -9.53 5.16
CA THR A 84 3.67 -9.66 6.42
C THR A 84 2.76 -10.01 7.59
N MET A 85 1.61 -9.32 7.72
CA MET A 85 0.63 -9.62 8.77
C MET A 85 0.07 -11.04 8.65
N ALA A 86 -0.27 -11.48 7.43
CA ALA A 86 -0.75 -12.84 7.20
C ALA A 86 0.32 -13.89 7.54
N SER A 87 1.59 -13.62 7.22
CA SER A 87 2.72 -14.49 7.57
C SER A 87 2.93 -14.57 9.09
N GLU A 88 2.84 -13.45 9.80
CA GLU A 88 2.96 -13.42 11.27
C GLU A 88 1.84 -14.20 11.93
N LEU A 89 0.59 -13.98 11.52
CA LEU A 89 -0.57 -14.74 12.00
C LEU A 89 -0.44 -16.23 11.68
N GLY A 90 0.05 -16.57 10.48
CA GLY A 90 0.34 -17.95 10.09
C GLY A 90 1.38 -18.60 11.00
N ASN A 91 2.46 -17.89 11.32
CA ASN A 91 3.48 -18.38 12.25
C ASN A 91 2.94 -18.57 13.67
N MET A 92 2.10 -17.64 14.16
CA MET A 92 1.43 -17.77 15.46
C MET A 92 0.48 -18.98 15.50
N ARG A 93 -0.14 -19.33 14.37
CA ARG A 93 -0.97 -20.54 14.25
C ARG A 93 -0.12 -21.81 14.30
N VAL A 94 0.98 -21.86 13.54
CA VAL A 94 1.90 -23.02 13.48
C VAL A 94 2.58 -23.28 14.82
N THR A 95 2.87 -22.22 15.59
CA THR A 95 3.47 -22.30 16.92
C THR A 95 2.43 -22.42 18.05
N GLU A 96 1.16 -22.68 17.72
CA GLU A 96 0.04 -22.85 18.66
C GLU A 96 -0.24 -21.66 19.60
N GLN A 97 0.35 -20.48 19.36
CA GLN A 97 0.14 -19.29 20.18
C GLN A 97 -1.33 -18.83 20.18
N VAL A 98 -2.02 -18.97 19.06
CA VAL A 98 -3.45 -18.64 18.94
C VAL A 98 -4.30 -19.57 19.81
N ASP A 99 -3.96 -20.85 19.87
CA ASP A 99 -4.69 -21.85 20.66
C ASP A 99 -4.38 -21.68 22.16
N ALA A 100 -3.15 -21.29 22.51
CA ALA A 100 -2.77 -20.93 23.88
C ALA A 100 -3.61 -19.73 24.41
N ILE A 101 -3.72 -18.64 23.64
CA ILE A 101 -4.54 -17.47 24.02
C ILE A 101 -6.01 -17.86 24.22
N THR A 102 -6.53 -18.70 23.32
CA THR A 102 -7.92 -19.19 23.39
C THR A 102 -8.16 -20.04 24.64
N THR A 103 -7.22 -20.93 24.99
CA THR A 103 -7.31 -21.81 26.17
C THR A 103 -7.16 -21.02 27.48
N MET A 104 -6.34 -19.97 27.50
CA MET A 104 -6.14 -19.09 28.65
C MET A 104 -7.33 -18.14 28.90
N GLY A 105 -8.33 -18.11 28.01
CA GLY A 105 -9.53 -17.28 28.17
C GLY A 105 -9.28 -15.78 28.04
N ILE A 106 -8.18 -15.38 27.38
CA ILE A 106 -7.80 -13.98 27.19
C ILE A 106 -8.38 -13.53 25.84
N SER A 107 -9.53 -12.86 25.88
CA SER A 107 -10.25 -12.34 24.69
C SER A 107 -10.48 -10.84 24.77
#